data_AF-A0A661ZDW2-F1
#
_entry.id   AF-A0A661ZDW2-F1
#
_cell.length_a   1.000
_cell.length_b   1.000
_cell.length_c   1.000
_cell.angle_alpha   90.00
_cell.angle_beta   90.00
_cell.angle_gamma   90.00
#
_symmetry.space_group_name_H-M   'P 1'
#
loop_
_entity.id
_entity.type
_entity.pdbx_description
1 polymer ?
#
loop_
_entity_poly.entity_id
_entity_poly.type
_entity_poly.pdbx_seq_one_letter_code
_entity_poly.pdbx_strand_id
1 'polypeptide(L)'
;MINHNKAYILGLLVGNGTVSKDTFLIKLPFRKWGMQPEKMNKIATDILTKICDKFQKNYNFPVSYEIGNSQWIIKPIGNPDISELITDLSELGLPQSGFLLDNVSLFVAKKKLKGVNIENFLSGIFDTRASLTKSHRRFTNEAPIVSLEIPGSTKNFDFVVSLCSWLNELGTTTDQILFNHPCQHSASDPTYKGWKKGFKIRFLVNSFIAKHSFALKAKAIDIEKLKEMQEKKEQVTCKNRKLRKPSPVSIHNDINSNSLPSKVKGKIFFHYHHYCAVLGCRYAPVQEVQKLVNNYTDYIFVLPRLEKGTISEIETLFNKINSKYLKDRKIKQEEQIVKNIINDEFFQKYLELEQGLAYLFSKKLNGKRHSGVKDKIIKENNNQKITIKKAENTVLPPLFISNGINDRAILISAITSELNQQLIKKHITVDKLEIIYK
;
A
#
# COMPACT_ATOMS: atom_id res chain seq x y z
N MET A 1 -23.10 29.40 2.88
CA MET A 1 -21.66 29.60 3.21
C MET A 1 -21.20 28.48 4.13
N ILE A 2 -20.14 27.77 3.75
CA ILE A 2 -19.63 26.61 4.51
C ILE A 2 -18.80 27.12 5.70
N ASN A 3 -19.36 27.01 6.91
CA ASN A 3 -18.65 27.29 8.16
C ASN A 3 -17.81 26.07 8.62
N HIS A 4 -17.08 26.22 9.72
CA HIS A 4 -16.19 25.16 10.23
C HIS A 4 -16.93 23.89 10.66
N ASN A 5 -18.17 23.98 11.14
CA ASN A 5 -18.99 22.83 11.51
C ASN A 5 -19.44 22.04 10.28
N LYS A 6 -19.94 22.75 9.26
CA LYS A 6 -20.28 22.17 7.97
C LYS A 6 -19.05 21.53 7.32
N ALA A 7 -17.90 22.22 7.34
CA ALA A 7 -16.64 21.69 6.84
C ALA A 7 -16.24 20.36 7.51
N TYR A 8 -16.35 20.26 8.84
CA TYR A 8 -16.12 19.00 9.57
C TYR A 8 -17.06 17.87 9.12
N ILE A 9 -18.36 18.15 9.00
CA ILE A 9 -19.36 17.17 8.53
C ILE A 9 -19.02 16.67 7.12
N LEU A 10 -18.71 17.58 6.20
CA LEU A 10 -18.31 17.23 4.83
C LEU A 10 -17.01 16.41 4.82
N GLY A 11 -16.08 16.69 5.73
CA GLY A 11 -14.88 15.90 5.94
C GLY A 11 -15.17 14.46 6.40
N LEU A 12 -16.15 14.27 7.30
CA LEU A 12 -16.60 12.94 7.73
C LEU A 12 -17.19 12.15 6.54
N LEU A 13 -18.01 12.81 5.71
CA LEU A 13 -18.61 12.21 4.52
C LEU A 13 -17.55 11.83 3.48
N VAL A 14 -16.63 12.74 3.15
CA VAL A 14 -15.51 12.44 2.24
C VAL A 14 -14.68 11.29 2.77
N GLY A 15 -14.46 11.26 4.08
CA GLY A 15 -13.71 10.24 4.75
C GLY A 15 -14.31 8.85 4.57
N ASN A 16 -15.56 8.61 5.02
CA ASN A 16 -16.18 7.28 4.96
C ASN A 16 -17.71 7.33 4.87
N GLY A 17 -18.21 8.27 4.05
CA GLY A 17 -19.62 8.49 3.79
C GLY A 17 -20.13 7.80 2.52
N THR A 18 -21.37 7.32 2.59
CA THR A 18 -22.18 6.93 1.44
C THR A 18 -23.40 7.82 1.39
N VAL A 19 -23.68 8.43 0.24
CA VAL A 19 -24.83 9.30 0.04
C VAL A 19 -25.79 8.64 -0.95
N SER A 20 -27.07 8.68 -0.64
CA SER A 20 -28.18 8.24 -1.48
C SER A 20 -29.16 9.41 -1.65
N LYS A 21 -30.17 9.25 -2.51
CA LYS A 21 -31.11 10.33 -2.87
C LYS A 21 -31.70 11.05 -1.65
N ASP A 22 -32.12 10.28 -0.64
CA ASP A 22 -32.86 10.82 0.51
C ASP A 22 -32.16 10.55 1.86
N THR A 23 -30.91 10.07 1.85
CA THR A 23 -30.21 9.70 3.10
C THR A 23 -28.69 9.63 2.92
N PHE A 24 -27.97 9.52 4.03
CA PHE A 24 -26.54 9.22 4.02
C PHE A 24 -26.15 8.31 5.19
N LEU A 25 -24.98 7.69 5.07
CA LEU A 25 -24.36 6.86 6.11
C LEU A 25 -22.91 7.30 6.28
N ILE A 26 -22.46 7.59 7.50
CA ILE A 26 -21.05 7.81 7.82
C ILE A 26 -20.57 6.68 8.72
N LYS A 27 -19.49 6.00 8.30
CA LYS A 27 -18.92 4.89 9.06
C LYS A 27 -17.65 5.31 9.79
N LEU A 28 -17.65 5.19 11.10
CA LEU A 28 -16.48 5.43 11.95
C LEU A 28 -15.89 4.09 12.44
N PRO A 29 -14.56 3.87 12.32
CA PRO A 29 -13.96 2.58 12.64
C PRO A 29 -13.97 2.25 14.14
N PHE A 30 -14.76 1.23 14.53
CA PHE A 30 -14.91 0.77 15.93
C PHE A 30 -13.65 0.08 16.47
N ARG A 31 -13.13 -0.95 15.77
CA ARG A 31 -12.02 -1.81 16.26
C ARG A 31 -10.71 -1.07 16.45
N LYS A 32 -10.55 0.09 15.79
CA LYS A 32 -9.33 0.90 15.90
C LYS A 32 -9.37 1.87 17.07
N TRP A 33 -10.54 2.03 17.73
CA TRP A 33 -10.76 3.03 18.78
C TRP A 33 -11.23 2.43 20.10
N GLY A 34 -11.94 1.29 20.06
CA GLY A 34 -12.64 0.76 21.22
C GLY A 34 -12.55 -0.76 21.28
N MET A 35 -11.66 -1.25 22.12
CA MET A 35 -11.84 -2.53 22.83
C MET A 35 -11.77 -2.33 24.35
N GLN A 36 -11.64 -1.09 24.81
CA GLN A 36 -11.63 -0.71 26.23
C GLN A 36 -12.93 0.04 26.55
N PRO A 37 -13.74 -0.44 27.51
CA PRO A 37 -15.04 0.16 27.86
C PRO A 37 -15.00 1.68 28.12
N GLU A 38 -13.95 2.15 28.80
CA GLU A 38 -13.75 3.59 29.09
C GLU A 38 -13.62 4.45 27.82
N LYS A 39 -13.07 3.90 26.73
CA LYS A 39 -12.95 4.59 25.44
C LYS A 39 -14.26 4.61 24.69
N MET A 40 -15.07 3.55 24.80
CA MET A 40 -16.37 3.48 24.11
C MET A 40 -17.31 4.57 24.61
N ASN A 41 -17.39 4.79 25.92
CA ASN A 41 -18.24 5.84 26.50
C ASN A 41 -17.82 7.23 25.99
N LYS A 42 -16.51 7.55 25.97
CA LYS A 42 -16.00 8.83 25.46
C LYS A 42 -16.35 9.04 23.98
N ILE A 43 -16.25 7.99 23.16
CA ILE A 43 -16.60 8.05 21.73
C ILE A 43 -18.10 8.26 21.55
N ALA A 44 -18.94 7.50 22.26
CA ALA A 44 -20.39 7.65 22.20
C ALA A 44 -20.82 9.06 22.61
N THR A 45 -20.24 9.59 23.71
CA THR A 45 -20.47 10.97 24.14
C THR A 45 -20.02 11.98 23.09
N ASP A 46 -18.83 11.83 22.48
CA ASP A 46 -18.38 12.76 21.43
C ASP A 46 -19.31 12.72 20.21
N ILE A 47 -19.79 11.54 19.79
CA ILE A 47 -20.75 11.42 18.68
C ILE A 47 -22.05 12.15 19.03
N LEU A 48 -22.65 11.84 20.18
CA LEU A 48 -23.90 12.42 20.65
C LEU A 48 -23.83 13.94 20.85
N THR A 49 -22.78 14.42 21.50
CA THR A 49 -22.69 15.83 21.94
C THR A 49 -22.05 16.76 20.92
N LYS A 50 -21.21 16.23 20.01
CA LYS A 50 -20.53 17.08 19.01
C LYS A 50 -21.04 16.84 17.61
N ILE A 51 -21.20 15.59 17.19
CA ILE A 51 -21.57 15.31 15.79
C ILE A 51 -23.06 15.55 15.59
N CYS A 52 -23.92 14.98 16.43
CA CYS A 52 -25.38 15.17 16.32
C CYS A 52 -25.75 16.66 16.43
N ASP A 53 -25.19 17.36 17.41
CA ASP A 53 -25.34 18.81 17.59
C ASP A 53 -24.97 19.62 16.35
N LYS A 54 -23.87 19.27 15.67
CA LYS A 54 -23.45 19.96 14.45
C LYS A 54 -24.43 19.74 13.31
N PHE A 55 -24.99 18.53 13.15
CA PHE A 55 -26.02 18.28 12.15
C PHE A 55 -27.29 19.09 12.43
N GLN A 56 -27.80 19.03 13.67
CA GLN A 56 -29.00 19.77 14.06
C GLN A 56 -28.83 21.28 13.85
N LYS A 57 -27.71 21.86 14.29
CA LYS A 57 -27.47 23.31 14.22
C LYS A 57 -27.16 23.84 12.83
N ASN A 58 -26.68 23.01 11.90
CA ASN A 58 -26.18 23.48 10.59
C ASN A 58 -26.97 22.97 9.39
N TYR A 59 -27.77 21.90 9.54
CA TYR A 59 -28.61 21.35 8.48
C TYR A 59 -30.06 21.10 8.95
N ASN A 60 -30.40 21.50 10.18
CA ASN A 60 -31.75 21.42 10.73
C ASN A 60 -32.40 20.01 10.72
N PHE A 61 -31.59 18.95 10.79
CA PHE A 61 -32.10 17.61 11.02
C PHE A 61 -31.23 16.83 12.02
N PRO A 62 -31.85 15.95 12.82
CA PRO A 62 -31.13 15.13 13.76
C PRO A 62 -30.57 13.86 13.10
N VAL A 63 -29.45 13.37 13.63
CA VAL A 63 -28.83 12.10 13.24
C VAL A 63 -28.77 11.17 14.44
N SER A 64 -28.90 9.86 14.20
CA SER A 64 -28.66 8.81 15.18
C SER A 64 -27.32 8.13 14.93
N TYR A 65 -26.86 7.37 15.92
CA TYR A 65 -25.77 6.44 15.73
C TYR A 65 -26.19 5.01 16.10
N GLU A 66 -25.62 4.05 15.40
CA GLU A 66 -25.81 2.62 15.65
C GLU A 66 -24.44 1.93 15.68
N ILE A 67 -24.33 0.87 16.48
CA ILE A 67 -23.16 -0.01 16.48
C ILE A 67 -23.52 -1.24 15.66
N GLY A 68 -22.85 -1.44 14.53
CA GLY A 68 -23.08 -2.58 13.64
C GLY A 68 -21.79 -3.07 13.00
N ASN A 69 -21.59 -4.39 12.91
CA ASN A 69 -20.42 -5.01 12.25
C ASN A 69 -19.06 -4.47 12.70
N SER A 70 -18.92 -4.17 14.01
CA SER A 70 -17.73 -3.47 14.53
C SER A 70 -17.45 -2.15 13.80
N GLN A 71 -18.48 -1.32 13.63
CA GLN A 71 -18.43 0.06 13.14
C GLN A 71 -19.47 0.90 13.89
N TRP A 72 -19.16 2.18 14.11
CA TRP A 72 -20.18 3.16 14.48
C TRP A 72 -20.73 3.75 13.18
N ILE A 73 -22.05 3.72 13.02
CA ILE A 73 -22.75 4.20 11.82
C ILE A 73 -23.56 5.41 12.23
N ILE A 74 -23.34 6.56 11.60
CA ILE A 74 -24.13 7.77 11.79
C ILE A 74 -25.06 7.91 10.58
N LYS A 75 -26.35 8.13 10.83
CA LYS A 75 -27.37 8.28 9.79
C LYS A 75 -28.47 9.28 10.21
N PRO A 76 -29.15 9.93 9.26
CA PRO A 76 -30.32 10.76 9.57
C PRO A 76 -31.42 9.96 10.30
N ILE A 77 -32.15 10.64 11.19
CA ILE A 77 -33.37 10.09 11.81
C ILE A 77 -34.55 10.41 10.89
N GLY A 78 -35.33 9.38 10.52
CA GLY A 78 -36.42 9.51 9.56
C GLY A 78 -35.90 9.79 8.14
N ASN A 79 -36.65 10.58 7.38
CA ASN A 79 -36.32 10.97 6.00
C ASN A 79 -36.27 12.50 5.90
N PRO A 80 -35.26 13.16 6.50
CA PRO A 80 -35.17 14.62 6.43
C PRO A 80 -34.73 15.07 5.04
N ASP A 81 -35.02 16.34 4.73
CA ASP A 81 -34.47 16.99 3.54
C ASP A 81 -32.96 17.21 3.71
N ILE A 82 -32.16 16.51 2.91
CA ILE A 82 -30.70 16.63 2.88
C ILE A 82 -30.19 17.54 1.75
N SER A 83 -31.07 18.26 1.04
CA SER A 83 -30.72 19.06 -0.15
C SER A 83 -29.65 20.13 0.13
N GLU A 84 -29.67 20.75 1.31
CA GLU A 84 -28.63 21.70 1.72
C GLU A 84 -27.25 21.04 1.85
N LEU A 85 -27.18 19.83 2.42
CA LEU A 85 -25.95 19.05 2.53
C LEU A 85 -25.42 18.65 1.14
N ILE A 86 -26.31 18.27 0.22
CA ILE A 86 -25.97 17.95 -1.16
C ILE A 86 -25.44 19.20 -1.90
N THR A 87 -26.05 20.36 -1.65
CA THR A 87 -25.60 21.65 -2.19
C THR A 87 -24.20 21.98 -1.70
N ASP A 88 -23.92 21.84 -0.40
CA ASP A 88 -22.59 22.08 0.18
C ASP A 88 -21.53 21.09 -0.37
N LEU A 89 -21.89 19.82 -0.60
CA LEU A 89 -21.01 18.85 -1.29
C LEU A 89 -20.68 19.33 -2.72
N SER A 90 -21.70 19.76 -3.47
CA SER A 90 -21.56 20.31 -4.82
C SER A 90 -20.65 21.54 -4.85
N GLU A 91 -20.85 22.46 -3.90
CA GLU A 91 -20.06 23.69 -3.81
C GLU A 91 -18.57 23.41 -3.66
N LEU A 92 -18.20 22.34 -2.94
CA LEU A 92 -16.80 21.91 -2.77
C LEU A 92 -16.30 20.98 -3.88
N GLY A 93 -17.11 20.73 -4.92
CA GLY A 93 -16.79 19.80 -6.01
C GLY A 93 -16.67 18.35 -5.55
N LEU A 94 -17.41 17.97 -4.50
CA LEU A 94 -17.44 16.63 -3.94
C LEU A 94 -18.61 15.83 -4.55
N PRO A 95 -18.52 14.50 -4.63
CA PRO A 95 -19.62 13.70 -5.18
C PRO A 95 -20.86 13.81 -4.30
N GLN A 96 -22.03 13.77 -4.94
CA GLN A 96 -23.34 13.92 -4.29
C GLN A 96 -24.04 12.59 -4.02
N SER A 97 -23.49 11.47 -4.49
CA SER A 97 -24.09 10.15 -4.37
C SER A 97 -23.05 9.04 -4.39
N GLY A 98 -23.45 7.85 -3.93
CA GLY A 98 -22.60 6.67 -3.84
C GLY A 98 -21.61 6.75 -2.67
N PHE A 99 -20.62 5.86 -2.67
CA PHE A 99 -19.53 5.90 -1.70
C PHE A 99 -18.52 6.97 -2.12
N LEU A 100 -18.44 8.08 -1.36
CA LEU A 100 -17.82 9.31 -1.85
C LEU A 100 -16.34 9.13 -2.21
N LEU A 101 -15.61 8.29 -1.47
CA LEU A 101 -14.19 8.04 -1.74
C LEU A 101 -13.90 7.47 -3.13
N ASP A 102 -14.87 6.79 -3.76
CA ASP A 102 -14.65 6.20 -5.09
C ASP A 102 -14.35 7.28 -6.13
N ASN A 103 -14.99 8.45 -6.01
CA ASN A 103 -14.98 9.50 -7.04
C ASN A 103 -14.54 10.88 -6.53
N VAL A 104 -14.21 11.02 -5.24
CA VAL A 104 -13.85 12.32 -4.67
C VAL A 104 -12.60 12.92 -5.32
N SER A 105 -12.70 14.21 -5.64
CA SER A 105 -11.58 15.08 -5.97
C SER A 105 -11.48 16.20 -4.94
N LEU A 106 -10.29 16.42 -4.38
CA LEU A 106 -10.06 17.48 -3.39
C LEU A 106 -9.72 18.83 -4.02
N PHE A 107 -9.74 18.93 -5.35
CA PHE A 107 -9.26 20.12 -6.07
C PHE A 107 -10.05 21.40 -5.73
N VAL A 108 -11.38 21.34 -5.79
CA VAL A 108 -12.24 22.51 -5.53
C VAL A 108 -12.29 22.81 -4.03
N ALA A 109 -12.46 21.79 -3.19
CA ALA A 109 -12.43 21.92 -1.74
C ALA A 109 -11.17 22.65 -1.23
N LYS A 110 -10.00 22.26 -1.74
CA LYS A 110 -8.71 22.87 -1.40
C LYS A 110 -8.61 24.34 -1.79
N LYS A 111 -9.26 24.75 -2.89
CA LYS A 111 -9.27 26.16 -3.34
C LYS A 111 -10.21 27.02 -2.48
N LYS A 112 -11.39 26.50 -2.16
CA LYS A 112 -12.46 27.23 -1.47
C LYS A 112 -12.29 27.30 0.05
N LEU A 113 -11.86 26.21 0.70
CA LEU A 113 -11.69 26.19 2.15
C LEU A 113 -10.46 27.00 2.56
N LYS A 114 -10.57 27.75 3.66
CA LYS A 114 -9.50 28.59 4.24
C LYS A 114 -9.49 28.49 5.78
N GLY A 115 -8.33 28.72 6.38
CA GLY A 115 -8.14 28.78 7.84
C GLY A 115 -8.78 27.60 8.57
N VAL A 116 -9.57 27.91 9.61
CA VAL A 116 -10.25 26.93 10.48
C VAL A 116 -11.15 25.95 9.72
N ASN A 117 -11.67 26.31 8.54
CA ASN A 117 -12.49 25.40 7.74
C ASN A 117 -11.65 24.27 7.12
N ILE A 118 -10.38 24.53 6.77
CA ILE A 118 -9.45 23.49 6.30
C ILE A 118 -9.18 22.50 7.43
N GLU A 119 -8.85 23.01 8.61
CA GLU A 119 -8.55 22.20 9.79
C GLU A 119 -9.71 21.28 10.12
N ASN A 120 -10.93 21.82 10.20
CA ASN A 120 -12.12 21.04 10.51
C ASN A 120 -12.46 20.02 9.43
N PHE A 121 -12.37 20.39 8.14
CA PHE A 121 -12.59 19.45 7.03
C PHE A 121 -11.62 18.27 7.09
N LEU A 122 -10.33 18.54 7.30
CA LEU A 122 -9.31 17.50 7.41
C LEU A 122 -9.49 16.65 8.69
N SER A 123 -9.84 17.25 9.82
CA SER A 123 -10.16 16.52 11.05
C SER A 123 -11.30 15.53 10.85
N GLY A 124 -12.33 15.86 10.07
CA GLY A 124 -13.39 14.89 9.71
C GLY A 124 -12.85 13.69 8.91
N ILE A 125 -11.95 13.91 7.96
CA ILE A 125 -11.29 12.83 7.22
C ILE A 125 -10.40 12.00 8.17
N PHE A 126 -9.65 12.63 9.05
CA PHE A 126 -8.79 11.93 10.01
C PHE A 126 -9.60 11.14 11.02
N ASP A 127 -10.70 11.69 11.49
CA ASP A 127 -11.59 11.02 12.42
C ASP A 127 -12.21 9.80 11.77
N THR A 128 -12.45 9.73 10.47
CA THR A 128 -12.94 8.49 9.83
C THR A 128 -11.84 7.51 9.41
N ARG A 129 -10.63 7.98 9.05
CA ARG A 129 -9.60 7.14 8.38
C ARG A 129 -8.30 6.95 9.12
N ALA A 130 -7.95 7.83 10.05
CA ALA A 130 -6.71 7.71 10.79
C ALA A 130 -6.78 6.57 11.80
N SER A 131 -5.76 5.72 11.75
CA SER A 131 -5.41 4.77 12.79
C SER A 131 -4.14 5.21 13.50
N LEU A 132 -4.15 5.11 14.82
CA LEU A 132 -3.00 5.37 15.67
C LEU A 132 -2.39 4.02 16.05
N THR A 133 -1.12 3.81 15.71
CA THR A 133 -0.44 2.54 16.00
C THR A 133 1.00 2.77 16.42
N LYS A 134 1.48 2.00 17.39
CA LYS A 134 2.92 1.78 17.56
C LYS A 134 3.46 1.17 16.26
N SER A 135 4.59 1.64 15.76
CA SER A 135 5.07 1.20 14.44
C SER A 135 5.45 -0.28 14.43
N HIS A 136 4.58 -1.13 13.89
CA HIS A 136 4.91 -2.54 13.61
C HIS A 136 6.04 -2.71 12.57
N ARG A 137 6.36 -1.67 11.79
CA ARG A 137 7.30 -1.73 10.66
C ARG A 137 8.76 -1.85 11.10
N ARG A 138 9.12 -1.17 12.18
CA ARG A 138 10.51 -1.05 12.62
C ARG A 138 10.88 -2.05 13.71
N PHE A 139 9.92 -2.90 14.11
CA PHE A 139 10.05 -3.81 15.24
C PHE A 139 10.44 -3.10 16.56
N THR A 140 10.26 -1.77 16.61
CA THR A 140 10.53 -0.90 17.74
C THR A 140 9.38 0.10 17.90
N ASN A 141 9.18 0.58 19.13
CA ASN A 141 8.12 1.55 19.45
C ASN A 141 8.55 3.02 19.24
N GLU A 142 9.82 3.27 18.89
CA GLU A 142 10.48 4.58 18.80
C GLU A 142 9.95 5.51 17.69
N ALA A 143 9.10 5.00 16.79
CA ALA A 143 8.58 5.74 15.64
C ALA A 143 7.07 5.53 15.51
N PRO A 144 6.25 5.94 16.49
CA PRO A 144 4.81 5.81 16.41
C PRO A 144 4.27 6.57 15.20
N ILE A 145 3.21 6.04 14.60
CA ILE A 145 2.68 6.57 13.33
C ILE A 145 1.19 6.88 13.40
N VAL A 146 0.82 7.93 12.67
CA VAL A 146 -0.54 8.14 12.19
C VAL A 146 -0.63 7.55 10.79
N SER A 147 -1.54 6.60 10.59
CA SER A 147 -1.77 5.97 9.29
C SER A 147 -3.19 6.25 8.83
N LEU A 148 -3.34 7.04 7.76
CA LEU A 148 -4.61 7.20 7.07
C LEU A 148 -4.83 5.98 6.17
N GLU A 149 -5.88 5.20 6.44
CA GLU A 149 -6.15 3.97 5.69
C GLU A 149 -7.36 4.12 4.76
N ILE A 150 -7.13 3.96 3.46
CA ILE A 150 -8.16 4.09 2.43
C ILE A 150 -8.43 2.70 1.81
N PRO A 151 -9.70 2.28 1.67
CA PRO A 151 -10.02 0.98 1.08
C PRO A 151 -9.50 0.83 -0.36
N GLY A 152 -8.93 -0.33 -0.69
CA GLY A 152 -8.43 -0.62 -2.03
C GLY A 152 -9.52 -0.69 -3.10
N SER A 153 -10.77 -0.94 -2.68
CA SER A 153 -11.95 -0.96 -3.56
C SER A 153 -12.21 0.37 -4.25
N THR A 154 -11.77 1.48 -3.65
CA THR A 154 -12.00 2.84 -4.18
C THR A 154 -11.28 3.12 -5.48
N LYS A 155 -10.14 2.44 -5.72
CA LYS A 155 -9.24 2.70 -6.86
C LYS A 155 -8.83 4.18 -7.01
N ASN A 156 -9.05 5.02 -6.01
CA ASN A 156 -8.88 6.48 -6.12
C ASN A 156 -7.46 6.91 -5.73
N PHE A 157 -6.52 6.65 -6.63
CA PHE A 157 -5.12 7.06 -6.47
C PHE A 157 -4.96 8.58 -6.39
N ASP A 158 -5.80 9.32 -7.14
CA ASP A 158 -5.77 10.78 -7.17
C ASP A 158 -6.13 11.39 -5.82
N PHE A 159 -7.10 10.82 -5.09
CA PHE A 159 -7.41 11.23 -3.71
C PHE A 159 -6.21 11.05 -2.78
N VAL A 160 -5.52 9.90 -2.85
CA VAL A 160 -4.34 9.60 -2.01
C VAL A 160 -3.24 10.64 -2.23
N VAL A 161 -2.95 10.95 -3.50
CA VAL A 161 -1.93 11.94 -3.87
C VAL A 161 -2.37 13.35 -3.47
N SER A 162 -3.62 13.71 -3.75
CA SER A 162 -4.16 15.05 -3.45
C SER A 162 -4.19 15.33 -1.96
N LEU A 163 -4.67 14.37 -1.15
CA LEU A 163 -4.68 14.48 0.30
C LEU A 163 -3.26 14.61 0.84
N CYS A 164 -2.35 13.71 0.45
CA CYS A 164 -0.96 13.78 0.87
C CYS A 164 -0.29 15.11 0.49
N SER A 165 -0.51 15.60 -0.75
CA SER A 165 0.01 16.88 -1.21
C SER A 165 -0.57 18.05 -0.42
N TRP A 166 -1.84 18.01 -0.04
CA TRP A 166 -2.46 19.07 0.76
C TRP A 166 -1.87 19.09 2.17
N LEU A 167 -1.63 17.92 2.78
CA LEU A 167 -0.98 17.84 4.08
C LEU A 167 0.48 18.33 4.06
N ASN A 168 1.23 18.04 2.99
CA ASN A 168 2.58 18.58 2.81
C ASN A 168 2.58 20.11 2.68
N GLU A 169 1.57 20.68 1.99
CA GLU A 169 1.41 22.12 1.90
C GLU A 169 1.13 22.78 3.24
N LEU A 170 0.43 22.09 4.13
CA LEU A 170 0.17 22.55 5.50
C LEU A 170 1.36 22.30 6.45
N GLY A 171 2.47 21.76 5.95
CA GLY A 171 3.72 21.58 6.71
C GLY A 171 3.94 20.18 7.29
N THR A 172 3.09 19.20 6.96
CA THR A 172 3.24 17.82 7.44
C THR A 172 4.14 17.01 6.54
N THR A 173 5.13 16.32 7.11
CA THR A 173 6.06 15.46 6.35
C THR A 173 5.60 14.02 6.31
N THR A 174 5.41 13.48 5.11
CA THR A 174 5.02 12.08 4.88
C THR A 174 6.18 11.13 5.16
N ASP A 175 5.99 10.08 5.96
CA ASP A 175 6.97 9.01 6.16
C ASP A 175 6.94 8.00 4.98
N GLN A 176 5.74 7.57 4.60
CA GLN A 176 5.53 6.56 3.57
C GLN A 176 4.13 6.63 2.98
N ILE A 177 4.00 6.28 1.70
CA ILE A 177 2.71 5.93 1.09
C ILE A 177 2.78 4.47 0.64
N LEU A 178 1.73 3.71 0.95
CA LEU A 178 1.46 2.40 0.38
C LEU A 178 0.31 2.56 -0.61
N PHE A 179 0.58 2.41 -1.89
CA PHE A 179 -0.42 2.37 -2.94
C PHE A 179 -0.94 0.96 -3.14
N ASN A 180 -2.24 0.83 -3.40
CA ASN A 180 -2.90 -0.45 -3.67
C ASN A 180 -2.54 -0.95 -5.08
N HIS A 181 -1.30 -1.38 -5.27
CA HIS A 181 -0.74 -1.79 -6.55
C HIS A 181 0.20 -3.00 -6.38
N PRO A 182 0.20 -3.99 -7.30
CA PRO A 182 1.01 -5.20 -7.15
C PRO A 182 2.51 -4.90 -7.04
N CYS A 183 3.06 -3.94 -7.79
CA CYS A 183 4.49 -3.61 -7.67
C CYS A 183 4.93 -3.24 -6.24
N GLN A 184 4.02 -2.75 -5.40
CA GLN A 184 4.34 -2.39 -4.01
C GLN A 184 3.99 -3.51 -3.00
N HIS A 185 2.95 -4.31 -3.27
CA HIS A 185 2.46 -5.32 -2.32
C HIS A 185 2.94 -6.75 -2.63
N SER A 186 3.47 -6.99 -3.83
CA SER A 186 3.93 -8.27 -4.34
C SER A 186 5.19 -8.11 -5.20
N ALA A 187 6.12 -7.26 -4.76
CA ALA A 187 7.31 -6.90 -5.54
C ALA A 187 8.16 -8.11 -5.98
N SER A 188 8.21 -9.21 -5.21
CA SER A 188 9.01 -10.40 -5.55
C SER A 188 8.21 -11.50 -6.26
N ASP A 189 6.94 -11.67 -5.88
CA ASP A 189 6.08 -12.79 -6.27
C ASP A 189 5.08 -12.32 -7.34
N PRO A 190 5.24 -12.75 -8.62
CA PRO A 190 4.38 -12.30 -9.72
C PRO A 190 2.97 -12.89 -9.70
N THR A 191 2.66 -13.83 -8.80
CA THR A 191 1.38 -14.53 -8.73
C THR A 191 0.59 -14.27 -7.43
N TYR A 192 1.17 -13.55 -6.46
CA TYR A 192 0.55 -13.28 -5.16
C TYR A 192 -0.78 -12.52 -5.25
N LYS A 193 -1.90 -13.24 -5.17
CA LYS A 193 -3.26 -12.68 -5.26
C LYS A 193 -3.66 -11.75 -4.12
N GLY A 194 -2.96 -11.81 -2.98
CA GLY A 194 -3.23 -10.99 -1.80
C GLY A 194 -2.74 -9.54 -1.88
N TRP A 195 -2.39 -9.02 -3.07
CA TRP A 195 -1.83 -7.68 -3.22
C TRP A 195 -2.84 -6.54 -2.97
N LYS A 196 -4.15 -6.81 -3.06
CA LYS A 196 -5.23 -5.83 -2.87
C LYS A 196 -5.45 -5.49 -1.39
N LYS A 197 -4.54 -4.73 -0.78
CA LYS A 197 -4.53 -4.42 0.66
C LYS A 197 -5.08 -3.03 1.02
N GLY A 198 -5.38 -2.20 0.02
CA GLY A 198 -5.76 -0.80 0.20
C GLY A 198 -4.58 0.15 0.30
N PHE A 199 -4.89 1.43 0.46
CA PHE A 199 -3.89 2.49 0.49
C PHE A 199 -3.61 2.92 1.94
N LYS A 200 -2.37 3.33 2.19
CA LYS A 200 -1.98 3.93 3.48
C LYS A 200 -1.12 5.16 3.25
N ILE A 201 -1.45 6.27 3.92
CA ILE A 201 -0.59 7.45 4.02
C ILE A 201 -0.11 7.52 5.46
N ARG A 202 1.21 7.47 5.68
CA ARG A 202 1.81 7.37 7.00
C ARG A 202 2.62 8.61 7.33
N PHE A 203 2.48 9.05 8.57
CA PHE A 203 3.20 10.17 9.17
C PHE A 203 3.77 9.71 10.51
N LEU A 204 4.91 10.26 10.89
CA LEU A 204 5.30 10.21 12.31
C LEU A 204 4.35 11.10 13.12
N VAL A 205 4.09 10.71 14.36
CA VAL A 205 3.12 11.40 15.23
C VAL A 205 3.48 12.87 15.41
N ASN A 206 4.73 13.20 15.73
CA ASN A 206 5.15 14.59 15.95
C ASN A 206 4.94 15.46 14.71
N SER A 207 5.28 14.96 13.52
CA SER A 207 5.00 15.69 12.27
C SER A 207 3.51 15.93 12.03
N PHE A 208 2.65 15.01 12.42
CA PHE A 208 1.21 15.13 12.21
C PHE A 208 0.59 16.15 13.16
N ILE A 209 0.84 16.02 14.47
CA ILE A 209 0.22 16.87 15.50
C ILE A 209 0.74 18.31 15.50
N ALA A 210 1.91 18.56 14.91
CA ALA A 210 2.44 19.92 14.77
C ALA A 210 1.52 20.83 13.95
N LYS A 211 0.63 20.25 13.11
CA LYS A 211 -0.24 20.99 12.19
C LYS A 211 -1.69 20.52 12.19
N HIS A 212 -1.99 19.38 12.82
CA HIS A 212 -3.29 18.74 12.71
C HIS A 212 -3.77 18.19 14.05
N SER A 213 -5.08 18.10 14.20
CA SER A 213 -5.73 17.56 15.40
C SER A 213 -6.92 16.68 15.03
N PHE A 214 -7.38 15.91 16.01
CA PHE A 214 -8.62 15.15 15.93
C PHE A 214 -9.74 15.90 16.65
N ALA A 215 -10.96 15.86 16.12
CA ALA A 215 -12.12 16.43 16.83
C ALA A 215 -12.64 15.46 17.91
N LEU A 216 -12.44 14.17 17.70
CA LEU A 216 -12.76 13.12 18.67
C LEU A 216 -11.71 13.07 19.80
N LYS A 217 -12.14 13.25 21.05
CA LYS A 217 -11.28 13.29 22.24
C LYS A 217 -10.53 11.99 22.44
N ALA A 218 -11.15 10.85 22.15
CA ALA A 218 -10.50 9.55 22.29
C ALA A 218 -9.20 9.45 21.46
N LYS A 219 -9.23 9.94 20.20
CA LYS A 219 -8.02 9.98 19.36
C LYS A 219 -7.03 11.05 19.81
N ALA A 220 -7.53 12.22 20.22
CA ALA A 220 -6.68 13.29 20.74
C ALA A 220 -5.87 12.84 21.97
N ILE A 221 -6.49 12.11 22.90
CA ILE A 221 -5.79 11.56 24.08
C ILE A 221 -4.77 10.50 23.68
N ASP A 222 -5.13 9.58 22.78
CA ASP A 222 -4.23 8.50 22.38
C ASP A 222 -3.01 9.01 21.59
N ILE A 223 -3.16 10.08 20.80
CA ILE A 223 -2.04 10.61 20.04
C ILE A 223 -1.04 11.38 20.91
N GLU A 224 -1.49 12.09 21.96
CA GLU A 224 -0.57 12.75 22.90
C GLU A 224 0.27 11.71 23.67
N LYS A 225 -0.32 10.57 24.05
CA LYS A 225 0.47 9.44 24.62
C LYS A 225 1.51 8.90 23.65
N LEU A 226 1.18 8.85 22.36
CA LEU A 226 2.11 8.36 21.33
C LEU A 226 3.23 9.35 21.05
N LYS A 227 2.96 10.66 21.11
CA LYS A 227 3.94 11.72 20.94
C LYS A 227 5.11 11.59 21.92
N GLU A 228 4.81 11.32 23.19
CA GLU A 228 5.82 11.15 24.26
C GLU A 228 6.77 9.97 23.99
N MET A 229 6.35 8.97 23.23
CA MET A 229 7.16 7.79 22.88
C MET A 229 7.99 7.96 21.59
N GLN A 230 7.83 9.05 20.85
CA GLN A 230 8.54 9.22 19.59
C GLN A 230 9.98 9.71 19.83
N GLU A 231 10.95 8.86 19.51
CA GLU A 231 12.38 9.18 19.57
C GLU A 231 12.97 9.44 18.18
N LYS A 232 12.42 8.80 17.14
CA LYS A 232 12.91 8.99 15.76
C LYS A 232 12.51 10.35 15.23
N LYS A 233 13.50 11.03 14.63
CA LYS A 233 13.30 12.26 13.88
C LYS A 233 12.56 12.02 12.57
N GLU A 234 11.83 13.05 12.16
CA GLU A 234 11.16 13.14 10.88
C GLU A 234 12.12 12.98 9.72
N GLN A 235 11.60 12.46 8.62
CA GLN A 235 12.32 12.50 7.35
C GLN A 235 12.35 13.94 6.82
N VAL A 236 13.27 14.21 5.90
CA VAL A 236 13.23 15.45 5.10
C VAL A 236 11.97 15.51 4.23
N THR A 237 11.55 16.71 3.82
CA THR A 237 10.38 16.91 2.96
C THR A 237 10.47 16.11 1.67
N CYS A 238 9.33 15.72 1.08
CA CYS A 238 9.27 14.89 -0.13
C CYS A 238 10.10 15.48 -1.28
N LYS A 239 10.04 16.80 -1.49
CA LYS A 239 10.77 17.49 -2.57
C LYS A 239 12.29 17.33 -2.46
N ASN A 240 12.82 17.31 -1.24
CA ASN A 240 14.26 17.27 -0.95
C ASN A 240 14.74 15.84 -0.64
N ARG A 241 13.87 14.84 -0.79
CA ARG A 241 14.14 13.48 -0.34
C ARG A 241 14.95 12.71 -1.37
N LYS A 242 16.15 12.30 -0.98
CA LYS A 242 16.96 11.33 -1.75
C LYS A 242 16.29 9.96 -1.71
N LEU A 243 16.24 9.29 -2.86
CA LEU A 243 15.68 7.93 -2.94
C LEU A 243 16.79 6.91 -2.70
N ARG A 244 16.57 6.02 -1.72
CA ARG A 244 17.42 4.84 -1.56
C ARG A 244 17.19 3.89 -2.74
N LYS A 245 18.21 3.11 -3.09
CA LYS A 245 18.11 2.07 -4.12
C LYS A 245 16.91 1.15 -3.81
N PRO A 246 15.89 1.09 -4.68
CA PRO A 246 14.73 0.24 -4.44
C PRO A 246 15.10 -1.23 -4.64
N SER A 247 14.32 -2.10 -4.02
CA SER A 247 14.39 -3.53 -4.34
C SER A 247 13.78 -3.77 -5.73
N PRO A 248 14.41 -4.56 -6.61
CA PRO A 248 13.84 -4.89 -7.90
C PRO A 248 12.46 -5.54 -7.81
N VAL A 249 11.62 -5.26 -8.81
CA VAL A 249 10.22 -5.68 -8.87
C VAL A 249 9.99 -6.68 -10.02
N SER A 250 9.27 -7.76 -9.72
CA SER A 250 8.69 -8.70 -10.69
C SER A 250 7.47 -8.07 -11.36
N ILE A 251 7.32 -8.31 -12.66
CA ILE A 251 6.08 -7.99 -13.37
C ILE A 251 4.99 -8.96 -12.91
N HIS A 252 4.01 -8.43 -12.19
CA HIS A 252 2.92 -9.21 -11.64
C HIS A 252 1.85 -9.50 -12.70
N ASN A 253 1.22 -10.68 -12.64
CA ASN A 253 0.18 -11.08 -13.61
C ASN A 253 -1.01 -10.12 -13.65
N ASP A 254 -1.35 -9.55 -12.50
CA ASP A 254 -2.45 -8.57 -12.37
C ASP A 254 -2.02 -7.11 -12.64
N ILE A 255 -0.85 -6.85 -13.25
CA ILE A 255 -0.40 -5.48 -13.60
C ILE A 255 -1.42 -4.76 -14.51
N ASN A 256 -2.17 -5.52 -15.30
CA ASN A 256 -3.25 -5.05 -16.18
C ASN A 256 -4.65 -5.29 -15.60
N SER A 257 -4.79 -5.41 -14.27
CA SER A 257 -6.09 -5.65 -13.65
C SER A 257 -7.09 -4.51 -13.88
N ASN A 258 -8.37 -4.85 -14.12
CA ASN A 258 -9.49 -3.90 -14.13
C ASN A 258 -9.77 -3.25 -12.76
N SER A 259 -9.08 -3.72 -11.71
CA SER A 259 -9.08 -3.06 -10.40
C SER A 259 -8.12 -1.89 -10.29
N LEU A 260 -7.32 -1.62 -11.33
CA LEU A 260 -6.40 -0.48 -11.39
C LEU A 260 -6.95 0.60 -12.36
N PRO A 261 -6.84 1.89 -12.02
CA PRO A 261 -7.20 2.97 -12.94
C PRO A 261 -6.18 3.09 -14.07
N SER A 262 -6.60 3.64 -15.22
CA SER A 262 -5.77 3.77 -16.43
C SER A 262 -4.42 4.44 -16.18
N LYS A 263 -4.36 5.43 -15.27
CA LYS A 263 -3.13 6.15 -14.93
C LYS A 263 -2.01 5.27 -14.37
N VAL A 264 -2.32 4.09 -13.80
CA VAL A 264 -1.33 3.18 -13.20
C VAL A 264 -1.39 1.75 -13.76
N LYS A 265 -2.47 1.40 -14.47
CA LYS A 265 -2.66 0.10 -15.11
C LYS A 265 -1.55 -0.13 -16.15
N GLY A 266 -0.93 -1.31 -16.12
CA GLY A 266 0.16 -1.68 -17.03
C GLY A 266 1.49 -0.97 -16.76
N LYS A 267 1.57 -0.14 -15.71
CA LYS A 267 2.78 0.63 -15.37
C LYS A 267 3.54 0.01 -14.21
N ILE A 268 4.86 0.08 -14.28
CA ILE A 268 5.79 -0.46 -13.28
C ILE A 268 6.33 0.68 -12.42
N PHE A 269 6.31 0.47 -11.10
CA PHE A 269 6.76 1.47 -10.13
C PHE A 269 7.72 0.86 -9.11
N PHE A 270 8.81 1.57 -8.84
CA PHE A 270 9.87 1.11 -7.94
C PHE A 270 9.77 1.67 -6.51
N HIS A 271 9.08 2.79 -6.35
CA HIS A 271 8.98 3.50 -5.07
C HIS A 271 7.70 4.33 -5.01
N TYR A 272 7.17 4.64 -3.82
CA TYR A 272 5.92 5.42 -3.73
C TYR A 272 6.02 6.83 -4.33
N HIS A 273 7.21 7.45 -4.28
CA HIS A 273 7.47 8.72 -4.97
C HIS A 273 7.36 8.61 -6.49
N HIS A 274 7.61 7.43 -7.05
CA HIS A 274 7.44 7.19 -8.48
C HIS A 274 5.95 7.30 -8.85
N TYR A 275 5.04 6.68 -8.08
CA TYR A 275 3.59 6.87 -8.25
C TYR A 275 3.22 8.35 -8.12
N CYS A 276 3.70 9.04 -7.08
CA CYS A 276 3.41 10.46 -6.88
C CYS A 276 3.86 11.32 -8.06
N ALA A 277 5.03 11.04 -8.64
CA ALA A 277 5.56 11.81 -9.77
C ALA A 277 4.74 11.58 -11.04
N VAL A 278 4.40 10.33 -11.36
CA VAL A 278 3.54 9.97 -12.50
C VAL A 278 2.13 10.55 -12.34
N LEU A 279 1.59 10.59 -11.12
CA LEU A 279 0.28 11.17 -10.82
C LEU A 279 0.31 12.71 -10.68
N GLY A 280 1.44 13.37 -10.95
CA GLY A 280 1.53 14.83 -11.02
C GLY A 280 1.63 15.55 -9.66
N CYS A 281 2.10 14.88 -8.61
CA CYS A 281 2.32 15.52 -7.32
C CYS A 281 3.45 16.55 -7.37
N ARG A 282 3.14 17.82 -7.08
CA ARG A 282 4.13 18.92 -7.07
C ARG A 282 5.27 18.77 -6.05
N TYR A 283 5.08 17.91 -5.05
CA TYR A 283 6.07 17.63 -4.01
C TYR A 283 6.88 16.36 -4.26
N ALA A 284 6.61 15.62 -5.34
CA ALA A 284 7.40 14.45 -5.67
C ALA A 284 8.85 14.87 -6.03
N PRO A 285 9.87 14.13 -5.56
CA PRO A 285 11.26 14.38 -5.94
C PRO A 285 11.51 13.86 -7.37
N VAL A 286 10.98 14.57 -8.38
CA VAL A 286 10.95 14.12 -9.78
C VAL A 286 12.35 13.79 -10.31
N GLN A 287 13.36 14.59 -9.98
CA GLN A 287 14.74 14.35 -10.41
C GLN A 287 15.30 13.03 -9.87
N GLU A 288 14.99 12.70 -8.61
CA GLU A 288 15.42 11.42 -8.02
C GLU A 288 14.66 10.23 -8.62
N VAL A 289 13.38 10.41 -8.95
CA VAL A 289 12.60 9.40 -9.68
C VAL A 289 13.16 9.19 -11.08
N GLN A 290 13.52 10.25 -11.79
CA GLN A 290 14.12 10.15 -13.13
C GLN A 290 15.42 9.34 -13.11
N LYS A 291 16.27 9.50 -12.09
CA LYS A 291 17.47 8.67 -11.91
C LYS A 291 17.14 7.17 -11.81
N LEU A 292 16.05 6.82 -11.12
CA LEU A 292 15.59 5.42 -11.03
C LEU A 292 15.06 4.92 -12.37
N VAL A 293 14.26 5.75 -13.06
CA VAL A 293 13.66 5.42 -14.36
C VAL A 293 14.74 5.25 -15.44
N ASN A 294 15.78 6.08 -15.45
CA ASN A 294 16.88 5.97 -16.41
C ASN A 294 17.65 4.65 -16.28
N ASN A 295 17.62 4.01 -15.10
CA ASN A 295 18.29 2.74 -14.82
C ASN A 295 17.27 1.61 -14.60
N TYR A 296 16.10 1.67 -15.25
CA TYR A 296 14.99 0.74 -15.02
C TYR A 296 15.36 -0.74 -15.22
N THR A 297 16.32 -1.04 -16.11
CA THR A 297 16.82 -2.39 -16.39
C THR A 297 17.41 -3.08 -15.15
N ASP A 298 17.86 -2.30 -14.17
CA ASP A 298 18.45 -2.78 -12.92
C ASP A 298 17.41 -3.07 -11.84
N TYR A 299 16.12 -2.86 -12.14
CA TYR A 299 15.03 -2.95 -11.17
C TYR A 299 13.85 -3.79 -11.65
N ILE A 300 13.90 -4.41 -12.84
CA ILE A 300 12.78 -5.17 -13.40
C ILE A 300 13.13 -6.64 -13.58
N PHE A 301 12.19 -7.47 -13.14
CA PHE A 301 12.15 -8.90 -13.38
C PHE A 301 10.95 -9.20 -14.28
N VAL A 302 11.20 -9.46 -15.58
CA VAL A 302 10.16 -9.96 -16.49
C VAL A 302 9.88 -11.43 -16.21
N LEU A 303 10.93 -12.17 -15.87
CA LEU A 303 10.83 -13.52 -15.33
C LEU A 303 10.68 -13.46 -13.80
N PRO A 304 10.06 -14.45 -13.15
CA PRO A 304 9.86 -14.43 -11.70
C PRO A 304 11.18 -14.22 -10.94
N ARG A 305 11.21 -13.18 -10.08
CA ARG A 305 12.32 -12.98 -9.14
C ARG A 305 12.40 -14.13 -8.15
N LEU A 306 11.26 -14.55 -7.60
CA LEU A 306 11.12 -15.76 -6.80
C LEU A 306 9.65 -16.21 -6.82
N GLU A 307 9.41 -17.40 -7.34
CA GLU A 307 8.12 -18.08 -7.29
C GLU A 307 8.24 -19.34 -6.44
N LYS A 308 7.18 -19.67 -5.68
CA LYS A 308 7.15 -20.76 -4.69
C LYS A 308 5.87 -21.55 -4.82
N GLY A 309 5.99 -22.87 -4.80
CA GLY A 309 4.85 -23.77 -4.93
C GLY A 309 5.27 -25.23 -4.76
N THR A 310 4.37 -26.13 -5.16
CA THR A 310 4.67 -27.57 -5.25
C THR A 310 5.63 -27.84 -6.40
N ILE A 311 6.19 -29.05 -6.43
CA ILE A 311 7.09 -29.46 -7.53
C ILE A 311 6.37 -29.35 -8.88
N SER A 312 5.14 -29.87 -8.96
CA SER A 312 4.34 -29.86 -10.18
C SER A 312 4.01 -28.45 -10.68
N GLU A 313 3.61 -27.54 -9.77
CA GLU A 313 3.27 -26.15 -10.11
C GLU A 313 4.46 -25.40 -10.71
N ILE A 314 5.61 -25.52 -10.05
CA ILE A 314 6.83 -24.80 -10.47
C ILE A 314 7.45 -25.44 -11.71
N GLU A 315 7.39 -26.76 -11.85
CA GLU A 315 7.87 -27.46 -13.04
C GLU A 315 7.06 -27.07 -14.28
N THR A 316 5.73 -26.96 -14.15
CA THR A 316 4.85 -26.46 -15.22
C THR A 316 5.27 -25.05 -15.65
N LEU A 317 5.54 -24.16 -14.70
CA LEU A 317 5.98 -22.79 -14.99
C LEU A 317 7.37 -22.75 -15.64
N PHE A 318 8.31 -23.54 -15.14
CA PHE A 318 9.66 -23.66 -15.70
C PHE A 318 9.62 -24.16 -17.15
N ASN A 319 8.86 -25.22 -17.42
CA ASN A 319 8.69 -25.77 -18.76
C ASN A 319 8.02 -24.77 -19.71
N LYS A 320 7.05 -23.98 -19.22
CA LYS A 320 6.44 -22.90 -20.01
C LYS A 320 7.44 -21.81 -20.39
N ILE A 321 8.36 -21.44 -19.49
CA ILE A 321 9.41 -20.46 -19.79
C ILE A 321 10.39 -21.02 -20.82
N ASN A 322 10.86 -22.25 -20.63
CA ASN A 322 11.81 -22.88 -21.55
C ASN A 322 11.21 -23.07 -22.94
N SER A 323 9.99 -23.63 -23.03
CA SER A 323 9.30 -23.78 -24.30
C SER A 323 8.95 -22.45 -24.97
N LYS A 324 8.84 -21.33 -24.24
CA LYS A 324 8.56 -20.03 -24.86
C LYS A 324 9.82 -19.31 -25.32
N TYR A 325 10.92 -19.40 -24.57
CA TYR A 325 12.08 -18.52 -24.75
C TYR A 325 13.41 -19.24 -24.96
N LEU A 326 13.49 -20.55 -24.67
CA LEU A 326 14.72 -21.35 -24.69
C LEU A 326 14.50 -22.69 -25.40
N LYS A 327 13.64 -22.74 -26.44
CA LYS A 327 13.22 -23.97 -27.13
C LYS A 327 14.38 -24.86 -27.58
N ASP A 328 15.46 -24.24 -28.04
CA ASP A 328 16.61 -24.94 -28.63
C ASP A 328 17.68 -25.32 -27.60
N ARG A 329 17.41 -25.08 -26.30
CA ARG A 329 18.36 -25.37 -25.22
C ARG A 329 18.02 -26.68 -24.54
N LYS A 330 19.03 -27.55 -24.37
CA LYS A 330 18.91 -28.75 -23.54
C LYS A 330 18.73 -28.35 -22.08
N ILE A 331 17.89 -29.09 -21.36
CA ILE A 331 17.71 -28.92 -19.92
C ILE A 331 18.61 -29.92 -19.20
N LYS A 332 19.48 -29.41 -18.33
CA LYS A 332 20.30 -30.21 -17.43
C LYS A 332 19.62 -30.31 -16.07
N GLN A 333 19.63 -31.50 -15.50
CA GLN A 333 19.24 -31.77 -14.13
C GLN A 333 20.46 -32.24 -13.33
N GLU A 334 20.68 -31.68 -12.15
CA GLU A 334 21.77 -32.06 -11.25
C GLU A 334 21.32 -32.03 -9.79
N GLU A 335 21.91 -32.89 -8.96
CA GLU A 335 21.79 -32.80 -7.51
C GLU A 335 22.91 -31.94 -6.94
N GLN A 336 22.59 -31.07 -5.99
CA GLN A 336 23.54 -30.19 -5.32
C GLN A 336 23.29 -30.15 -3.83
N ILE A 337 24.37 -29.98 -3.06
CA ILE A 337 24.30 -29.79 -1.61
C ILE A 337 24.07 -28.31 -1.31
N VAL A 338 23.16 -28.00 -0.39
CA VAL A 338 22.77 -26.61 -0.03
C VAL A 338 23.97 -25.72 0.31
N LYS A 339 24.94 -26.23 1.08
CA LYS A 339 26.16 -25.51 1.45
C LYS A 339 26.97 -25.07 0.22
N ASN A 340 27.07 -25.92 -0.81
CA ASN A 340 27.84 -25.60 -2.01
C ASN A 340 27.16 -24.47 -2.80
N ILE A 341 25.83 -24.51 -2.90
CA ILE A 341 25.03 -23.51 -3.59
C ILE A 341 25.19 -22.12 -2.96
N ILE A 342 25.16 -22.03 -1.62
CA ILE A 342 25.23 -20.74 -0.92
C ILE A 342 26.61 -20.09 -1.06
N ASN A 343 27.65 -20.91 -1.07
CA ASN A 343 29.04 -20.46 -1.15
C ASN A 343 29.51 -20.18 -2.59
N ASP A 344 28.72 -20.53 -3.59
CA ASP A 344 29.08 -20.41 -5.00
C ASP A 344 28.63 -19.04 -5.57
N GLU A 345 29.60 -18.30 -6.11
CA GLU A 345 29.42 -16.96 -6.67
C GLU A 345 28.38 -16.91 -7.82
N PHE A 346 28.20 -18.00 -8.56
CA PHE A 346 27.17 -18.10 -9.59
C PHE A 346 25.78 -17.95 -8.98
N PHE A 347 25.52 -18.65 -7.89
CA PHE A 347 24.22 -18.68 -7.23
C PHE A 347 23.92 -17.41 -6.42
N GLN A 348 24.95 -16.72 -5.94
CA GLN A 348 24.80 -15.43 -5.25
C GLN A 348 24.21 -14.33 -6.14
N LYS A 349 24.25 -14.47 -7.46
CA LYS A 349 23.62 -13.55 -8.43
C LYS A 349 22.09 -13.63 -8.44
N TYR A 350 21.50 -14.64 -7.79
CA TYR A 350 20.06 -14.82 -7.65
C TYR A 350 19.58 -14.22 -6.32
N LEU A 351 19.15 -12.95 -6.37
CA LEU A 351 18.90 -12.07 -5.20
C LEU A 351 18.05 -12.66 -4.06
N GLU A 352 17.18 -13.62 -4.33
CA GLU A 352 16.23 -14.19 -3.35
C GLU A 352 16.45 -15.69 -3.10
N LEU A 353 17.62 -16.22 -3.47
CA LEU A 353 17.91 -17.65 -3.38
C LEU A 353 17.79 -18.17 -1.95
N GLU A 354 18.43 -17.51 -0.99
CA GLU A 354 18.35 -17.91 0.42
C GLU A 354 16.91 -17.89 0.95
N GLN A 355 16.10 -16.92 0.52
CA GLN A 355 14.69 -16.84 0.91
C GLN A 355 13.86 -17.97 0.27
N GLY A 356 14.26 -18.46 -0.90
CA GLY A 356 13.75 -19.66 -1.55
C GLY A 356 14.18 -20.93 -0.83
N LEU A 357 15.47 -21.09 -0.51
CA LEU A 357 16.00 -22.23 0.24
C LEU A 357 15.32 -22.35 1.62
N ALA A 358 15.16 -21.24 2.35
CA ALA A 358 14.45 -21.26 3.62
C ALA A 358 12.98 -21.71 3.47
N TYR A 359 12.32 -21.41 2.34
CA TYR A 359 10.98 -21.94 2.05
C TYR A 359 11.00 -23.46 1.80
N LEU A 360 11.99 -23.95 1.03
CA LEU A 360 12.16 -25.37 0.73
C LEU A 360 12.41 -26.23 1.99
N PHE A 361 12.97 -25.67 3.06
CA PHE A 361 13.31 -26.44 4.27
C PHE A 361 12.51 -26.08 5.52
N SER A 362 11.66 -25.06 5.48
CA SER A 362 10.91 -24.65 6.67
C SER A 362 9.94 -25.72 7.13
N LYS A 363 9.94 -26.03 8.44
CA LYS A 363 9.01 -26.99 9.04
C LYS A 363 7.55 -26.54 8.93
N LYS A 364 7.28 -25.23 8.99
CA LYS A 364 5.93 -24.66 8.96
C LYS A 364 5.87 -23.44 8.04
N LEU A 365 4.81 -23.38 7.24
CA LEU A 365 4.53 -22.26 6.37
C LEU A 365 3.34 -21.43 6.86
N ASN A 366 3.36 -20.13 6.55
CA ASN A 366 2.19 -19.26 6.59
C ASN A 366 1.94 -18.73 5.15
N GLY A 367 1.07 -19.41 4.42
CA GLY A 367 0.99 -19.27 2.96
C GLY A 367 2.32 -19.69 2.30
N LYS A 368 2.90 -18.83 1.45
CA LYS A 368 4.21 -19.06 0.81
C LYS A 368 5.42 -18.58 1.66
N ARG A 369 5.19 -18.17 2.91
CA ARG A 369 6.25 -17.65 3.79
C ARG A 369 6.71 -18.73 4.77
N HIS A 370 8.03 -18.89 4.89
CA HIS A 370 8.63 -19.72 5.93
C HIS A 370 8.39 -19.14 7.33
N SER A 371 8.31 -20.02 8.32
CA SER A 371 8.27 -19.64 9.74
C SER A 371 9.64 -19.90 10.36
N GLY A 372 10.18 -18.89 11.06
CA GLY A 372 11.48 -18.97 11.72
C GLY A 372 12.53 -18.02 11.13
N VAL A 373 13.74 -18.07 11.68
CA VAL A 373 14.88 -17.27 11.20
C VAL A 373 15.48 -17.96 9.97
N LYS A 374 15.50 -17.26 8.84
CA LYS A 374 15.98 -17.74 7.52
C LYS A 374 17.35 -18.42 7.64
N ASP A 375 18.31 -17.75 8.26
CA ASP A 375 19.71 -18.22 8.34
C ASP A 375 19.83 -19.51 9.17
N LYS A 376 18.99 -19.65 10.22
CA LYS A 376 18.94 -20.87 11.04
C LYS A 376 18.40 -22.04 10.24
N ILE A 377 17.30 -21.84 9.50
CA ILE A 377 16.70 -22.88 8.65
C ILE A 377 17.73 -23.39 7.63
N ILE A 378 18.43 -22.47 6.97
CA ILE A 378 19.45 -22.81 5.98
C ILE A 378 20.61 -23.59 6.63
N LYS A 379 21.16 -23.08 7.74
CA LYS A 379 22.30 -23.69 8.44
C LYS A 379 22.00 -25.12 8.90
N GLU A 380 20.80 -25.38 9.41
CA GLU A 380 20.34 -26.72 9.82
C GLU A 380 20.25 -27.71 8.65
N ASN A 381 20.13 -27.20 7.42
CA ASN A 381 19.94 -28.00 6.20
C ASN A 381 21.12 -27.90 5.22
N ASN A 382 22.29 -27.44 5.67
CA ASN A 382 23.47 -27.25 4.82
C ASN A 382 23.91 -28.50 4.06
N ASN A 383 23.76 -29.68 4.66
CA ASN A 383 24.18 -30.95 4.06
C ASN A 383 23.05 -31.66 3.28
N GLN A 384 21.85 -31.05 3.23
CA GLN A 384 20.75 -31.61 2.46
C GLN A 384 21.00 -31.45 0.97
N LYS A 385 20.53 -32.43 0.19
CA LYS A 385 20.56 -32.39 -1.27
C LYS A 385 19.29 -31.76 -1.81
N ILE A 386 19.42 -31.02 -2.89
CA ILE A 386 18.30 -30.50 -3.68
C ILE A 386 18.56 -30.76 -5.17
N THR A 387 17.47 -30.87 -5.93
CA THR A 387 17.54 -31.00 -7.37
C THR A 387 17.47 -29.63 -8.01
N ILE A 388 18.36 -29.36 -8.97
CA ILE A 388 18.36 -28.15 -9.78
C ILE A 388 18.16 -28.52 -11.24
N LYS A 389 17.22 -27.85 -11.92
CA LYS A 389 17.07 -27.91 -13.38
C LYS A 389 17.36 -26.54 -13.98
N LYS A 390 18.13 -26.52 -15.07
CA LYS A 390 18.49 -25.28 -15.80
C LYS A 390 18.71 -25.56 -17.28
N ALA A 391 18.45 -24.55 -18.12
CA ALA A 391 18.82 -24.60 -19.53
C ALA A 391 20.34 -24.45 -19.70
N GLU A 392 20.96 -25.33 -20.47
CA GLU A 392 22.39 -25.27 -20.78
C GLU A 392 22.75 -24.09 -21.69
N ASN A 393 24.03 -23.71 -21.71
CA ASN A 393 24.58 -22.68 -22.60
C ASN A 393 23.82 -21.35 -22.55
N THR A 394 23.33 -20.99 -21.36
CA THR A 394 22.57 -19.76 -21.10
C THR A 394 23.23 -19.03 -19.93
N VAL A 395 23.43 -17.72 -20.04
CA VAL A 395 24.03 -16.93 -18.96
C VAL A 395 22.98 -16.64 -17.88
N LEU A 396 23.18 -17.20 -16.69
CA LEU A 396 22.27 -17.10 -15.54
C LEU A 396 20.81 -17.49 -15.89
N PRO A 397 20.58 -18.73 -16.35
CA PRO A 397 19.25 -19.18 -16.72
C PRO A 397 18.31 -19.16 -15.51
N PRO A 398 16.99 -19.07 -15.72
CA PRO A 398 16.04 -19.39 -14.66
C PRO A 398 16.34 -20.78 -14.08
N LEU A 399 16.31 -20.89 -12.76
CA LEU A 399 16.59 -22.12 -12.04
C LEU A 399 15.30 -22.65 -11.44
N PHE A 400 14.98 -23.90 -11.78
CA PHE A 400 14.04 -24.70 -11.00
C PHE A 400 14.84 -25.40 -9.90
N ILE A 401 14.41 -25.28 -8.65
CA ILE A 401 15.06 -25.90 -7.50
C ILE A 401 13.99 -26.59 -6.65
N SER A 402 14.15 -27.88 -6.38
CA SER A 402 13.16 -28.66 -5.63
C SER A 402 13.76 -29.44 -4.46
N ASN A 403 12.94 -29.57 -3.41
CA ASN A 403 13.14 -30.49 -2.31
C ASN A 403 12.06 -31.57 -2.37
N GLY A 404 12.46 -32.79 -2.74
CA GLY A 404 11.54 -33.93 -2.87
C GLY A 404 10.91 -34.38 -1.55
N ILE A 405 11.54 -34.10 -0.40
CA ILE A 405 11.08 -34.58 0.91
C ILE A 405 9.73 -33.98 1.31
N ASN A 406 9.43 -32.75 0.88
CA ASN A 406 8.24 -32.03 1.30
C ASN A 406 7.39 -31.48 0.16
N ASP A 407 7.61 -31.98 -1.06
CA ASP A 407 6.95 -31.53 -2.29
C ASP A 407 6.97 -30.01 -2.46
N ARG A 408 8.16 -29.41 -2.36
CA ARG A 408 8.34 -27.97 -2.56
C ARG A 408 9.35 -27.69 -3.63
N ALA A 409 9.03 -26.68 -4.42
CA ALA A 409 9.94 -26.13 -5.40
C ALA A 409 9.91 -24.61 -5.42
N ILE A 410 10.96 -24.05 -6.00
CA ILE A 410 11.05 -22.64 -6.33
C ILE A 410 11.51 -22.47 -7.78
N LEU A 411 11.03 -21.40 -8.40
CA LEU A 411 11.59 -20.88 -9.63
C LEU A 411 12.22 -19.52 -9.34
N ILE A 412 13.49 -19.37 -9.68
CA ILE A 412 14.26 -18.16 -9.39
C ILE A 412 15.02 -17.70 -10.64
N SER A 413 15.02 -16.40 -10.89
CA SER A 413 15.74 -15.78 -12.01
C SER A 413 16.76 -14.77 -11.50
N ALA A 414 17.79 -14.48 -12.31
CA ALA A 414 18.73 -13.40 -12.04
C ALA A 414 18.36 -12.15 -12.85
N ILE A 415 18.52 -10.98 -12.25
CA ILE A 415 18.17 -9.70 -12.90
C ILE A 415 19.06 -9.43 -14.11
N THR A 416 20.35 -9.75 -13.98
CA THR A 416 21.38 -9.61 -15.00
C THR A 416 21.43 -10.78 -15.97
N SER A 417 20.47 -11.72 -15.91
CA SER A 417 20.40 -12.80 -16.89
C SER A 417 20.17 -12.24 -18.28
N GLU A 418 20.83 -12.86 -19.26
CA GLU A 418 20.73 -12.44 -20.66
C GLU A 418 19.27 -12.44 -21.12
N LEU A 419 18.54 -13.52 -20.81
CA LEU A 419 17.13 -13.65 -21.17
C LEU A 419 16.27 -12.56 -20.53
N ASN A 420 16.43 -12.26 -19.23
CA ASN A 420 15.64 -11.21 -18.58
C ASN A 420 15.91 -9.84 -19.23
N GLN A 421 17.18 -9.52 -19.51
CA GLN A 421 17.55 -8.26 -20.16
C GLN A 421 17.02 -8.14 -21.60
N GLN A 422 17.03 -9.23 -22.37
CA GLN A 422 16.39 -9.28 -23.69
C GLN A 422 14.88 -9.04 -23.58
N LEU A 423 14.21 -9.68 -22.62
CA LEU A 423 12.77 -9.52 -22.41
C LEU A 423 12.40 -8.12 -21.95
N ILE A 424 13.23 -7.48 -21.12
CA ILE A 424 13.05 -6.07 -20.74
C ILE A 424 13.04 -5.20 -22.00
N LYS A 425 14.06 -5.32 -22.86
CA LYS A 425 14.15 -4.54 -24.11
C LYS A 425 12.96 -4.78 -25.05
N LYS A 426 12.43 -5.99 -25.06
CA LYS A 426 11.30 -6.38 -25.93
C LYS A 426 9.95 -5.87 -25.42
N HIS A 427 9.71 -5.94 -24.11
CA HIS A 427 8.38 -5.76 -23.53
C HIS A 427 8.20 -4.49 -22.72
N ILE A 428 9.28 -3.77 -22.41
CA ILE A 428 9.22 -2.54 -21.62
C ILE A 428 9.46 -1.34 -22.51
N THR A 429 8.58 -0.35 -22.39
CA THR A 429 8.79 0.99 -22.94
C THR A 429 8.80 2.03 -21.83
N VAL A 430 9.62 3.04 -22.01
CA VAL A 430 9.73 4.16 -21.08
C VAL A 430 9.31 5.44 -21.81
N ASP A 431 8.34 6.16 -21.25
CA ASP A 431 7.96 7.51 -21.68
C ASP A 431 8.05 8.45 -20.47
N LYS A 432 9.06 9.33 -20.48
CA LYS A 432 9.41 10.24 -19.38
C LYS A 432 9.63 9.49 -18.06
N LEU A 433 8.62 9.49 -17.19
CA LEU A 433 8.61 8.84 -15.89
C LEU A 433 7.81 7.53 -15.91
N GLU A 434 7.09 7.23 -16.99
CA GLU A 434 6.24 6.06 -17.07
C GLU A 434 7.01 4.88 -17.63
N ILE A 435 6.99 3.76 -16.90
CA ILE A 435 7.54 2.48 -17.35
C ILE A 435 6.37 1.56 -17.65
N ILE A 436 6.17 1.21 -18.92
CA ILE A 436 4.98 0.52 -19.41
C ILE A 436 5.37 -0.88 -19.84
N TYR A 437 4.61 -1.87 -19.37
CA TYR A 437 4.70 -3.26 -19.82
C TYR A 437 3.68 -3.51 -20.94
N LYS A 438 4.19 -3.91 -22.12
CA LYS A 438 3.42 -4.18 -23.34
C LYS A 438 2.85 -5.59 -23.39
#